data_AF-A0A497UZV5-F1
#
_entry.id   AF-A0A497UZV5-F1
#
_cell.length_a   1.000
_cell.length_b   1.000
_cell.length_c   1.000
_cell.angle_alpha   90.00
_cell.angle_beta   90.00
_cell.angle_gamma   90.00
#
_symmetry.space_group_name_H-M   'P 1'
#
loop_
_entity.id
_entity.type
_entity.pdbx_description
1 polymer ?
#
loop_
_entity_poly.entity_id
_entity_poly.type
_entity_poly.pdbx_seq_one_letter_code
_entity_poly.pdbx_strand_id
1 'polypeptide(L)'
;MRREGCFLLFSCFLMLLNSCCKEEKLVTHKISNISFSLPSSFVVKKEPAEDSQVFSINAGNKCVGYIYYGDYKPFEEDNYMVTVEPEIFERFKNNKELKTYFSDNSDRDYRNGIYNVNYYYYDTVNNHRAQITLPKKMDKGSIGVHFDSVDVYKNKMAIIVNDLSEENKKLF
;
A
#
# COMPACT_ATOMS: atom_id res chain seq x y z
N MET A 1 -15.20 -49.88 -11.90
CA MET A 1 -14.95 -48.72 -11.02
C MET A 1 -13.78 -47.91 -11.58
N ARG A 2 -14.02 -46.89 -12.42
CA ARG A 2 -12.98 -45.94 -12.89
C ARG A 2 -13.55 -44.69 -13.57
N ARG A 3 -14.77 -44.26 -13.24
CA ARG A 3 -15.43 -43.07 -13.84
C ARG A 3 -15.54 -41.87 -12.91
N GLU A 4 -15.42 -42.06 -11.59
CA GLU A 4 -15.58 -40.98 -10.60
C GLU A 4 -14.35 -40.06 -10.52
N GLY A 5 -13.14 -40.60 -10.69
CA GLY A 5 -11.90 -39.80 -10.68
C GLY A 5 -11.77 -38.79 -11.83
N CYS A 6 -12.32 -39.11 -13.02
CA CYS A 6 -12.33 -38.19 -14.16
C CYS A 6 -13.26 -36.98 -13.92
N PHE A 7 -14.38 -37.18 -13.23
CA PHE A 7 -15.34 -36.10 -12.95
C PHE A 7 -14.77 -35.07 -11.95
N LEU A 8 -14.03 -35.53 -10.94
CA LEU A 8 -13.37 -34.66 -9.98
C LEU A 8 -12.22 -33.85 -10.60
N LEU A 9 -11.42 -34.45 -11.49
CA LEU A 9 -10.37 -33.71 -12.22
C LEU A 9 -10.95 -32.67 -13.18
N PHE A 10 -12.07 -32.98 -13.84
CA PHE A 10 -12.76 -32.04 -14.72
C PHE A 10 -13.39 -30.87 -13.96
N SER A 11 -13.93 -31.10 -12.76
CA SER A 11 -14.46 -30.01 -11.93
C SER A 11 -13.36 -29.10 -11.38
N CYS A 12 -12.21 -29.64 -10.98
CA CYS A 12 -11.04 -28.84 -10.60
C CYS A 12 -10.50 -28.00 -11.77
N PHE A 13 -10.48 -28.54 -12.99
CA PHE A 13 -10.10 -27.80 -14.19
C PHE A 13 -11.07 -26.66 -14.52
N LEU A 14 -12.38 -26.88 -14.35
CA LEU A 14 -13.42 -25.85 -14.50
C LEU A 14 -13.35 -24.75 -13.43
N MET A 15 -12.90 -25.06 -12.21
CA MET A 15 -12.65 -24.04 -11.18
C MET A 15 -11.45 -23.15 -11.52
N LEU A 16 -10.39 -23.72 -12.12
CA LEU A 16 -9.21 -22.95 -12.57
C LEU A 16 -9.56 -22.00 -13.73
N LEU A 17 -10.46 -22.39 -14.63
CA LEU A 17 -10.92 -21.55 -15.75
C LEU A 17 -11.86 -20.41 -15.32
N ASN A 18 -12.51 -20.53 -14.15
CA ASN A 18 -13.38 -19.48 -13.58
C ASN A 18 -12.66 -18.50 -12.66
N SER A 19 -11.34 -18.62 -12.48
CA SER A 19 -10.52 -17.57 -11.87
C SER A 19 -10.30 -16.44 -12.88
N CYS A 20 -11.40 -15.84 -13.33
CA CYS A 20 -11.39 -14.70 -14.23
C CYS A 20 -11.04 -13.46 -13.40
N CYS A 21 -9.74 -13.18 -13.28
CA CYS A 21 -9.29 -11.84 -12.93
C CYS A 21 -9.79 -10.93 -14.06
N LYS A 22 -10.86 -10.16 -13.81
CA LYS A 22 -11.26 -9.10 -14.73
C LYS A 22 -10.03 -8.21 -14.93
N GLU A 23 -9.60 -8.03 -16.18
CA GLU A 23 -8.60 -7.02 -16.49
C GLU A 23 -9.19 -5.66 -16.12
N GLU A 24 -8.79 -5.16 -14.96
CA GLU A 24 -9.25 -3.87 -14.48
C GLU A 24 -8.58 -2.79 -15.34
N LYS A 25 -9.39 -2.08 -16.12
CA LYS A 25 -8.91 -1.00 -16.97
C LYS A 25 -8.34 0.11 -16.08
N LEU A 26 -7.08 0.45 -16.27
CA LEU A 26 -6.41 1.54 -15.56
C LEU A 26 -6.56 2.88 -16.31
N VAL A 27 -6.65 3.97 -15.55
CA VAL A 27 -6.69 5.35 -16.05
C VAL A 27 -5.52 6.12 -15.45
N THR A 28 -4.78 6.84 -16.30
CA THR A 28 -3.65 7.65 -15.87
C THR A 28 -4.12 9.00 -15.34
N HIS A 29 -3.67 9.33 -14.14
CA HIS A 29 -3.85 10.61 -13.47
C HIS A 29 -2.51 11.36 -13.41
N LYS A 30 -2.59 12.68 -13.41
CA LYS A 30 -1.42 13.55 -13.32
C LYS A 30 -1.62 14.58 -12.22
N ILE A 31 -0.66 14.65 -11.30
CA ILE A 31 -0.56 15.69 -10.27
C ILE A 31 0.81 16.31 -10.43
N SER A 32 0.86 17.62 -10.73
CA SER A 32 2.12 18.31 -11.05
C SER A 32 2.89 17.59 -12.18
N ASN A 33 4.13 17.18 -11.94
CA ASN A 33 5.00 16.42 -12.84
C ASN A 33 4.91 14.90 -12.67
N ILE A 34 4.01 14.40 -11.82
CA ILE A 34 3.91 12.97 -11.50
C ILE A 34 2.71 12.35 -12.22
N SER A 35 2.94 11.19 -12.82
CA SER A 35 1.91 10.35 -13.41
C SER A 35 1.79 9.04 -12.65
N PHE A 36 0.55 8.64 -12.38
CA PHE A 36 0.23 7.35 -11.78
C PHE A 36 -1.07 6.83 -12.38
N SER A 37 -1.32 5.54 -12.28
CA SER A 37 -2.52 4.92 -12.83
C SER A 37 -3.35 4.30 -11.70
N LEU A 38 -4.66 4.53 -11.75
CA LEU A 38 -5.63 3.94 -10.83
C LEU A 38 -6.69 3.16 -11.62
N PRO A 39 -7.42 2.24 -10.98
CA PRO A 39 -8.62 1.65 -11.55
C PRO A 39 -9.57 2.68 -12.16
N SER A 40 -10.10 2.39 -13.35
CA SER A 40 -11.10 3.23 -14.03
C SER A 40 -12.42 3.37 -13.26
N SER A 41 -12.66 2.46 -12.30
CA SER A 41 -13.76 2.53 -11.34
C SER A 41 -13.59 3.67 -10.33
N PHE A 42 -12.38 4.23 -10.19
CA PHE A 42 -12.09 5.30 -9.25
C PHE A 42 -12.22 6.69 -9.88
N VAL A 43 -12.77 7.60 -9.10
CA VAL A 43 -12.89 9.02 -9.43
C VAL A 43 -12.05 9.83 -8.44
N VAL A 44 -11.02 10.50 -8.98
CA VAL A 44 -10.15 11.39 -8.21
C VAL A 44 -10.73 12.80 -8.20
N LYS A 45 -10.99 13.38 -7.03
CA LYS A 45 -11.51 14.74 -6.88
C LYS A 45 -10.57 15.57 -6.01
N LYS A 46 -10.31 16.83 -6.40
CA LYS A 46 -9.51 17.75 -5.60
C LYS A 46 -10.30 18.23 -4.39
N GLU A 47 -9.71 18.10 -3.21
CA GLU A 47 -10.27 18.56 -1.94
C GLU A 47 -9.67 19.91 -1.54
N PRO A 48 -10.41 20.74 -0.79
CA PRO A 48 -9.86 21.97 -0.21
C PRO A 48 -8.82 21.63 0.88
N ALA A 49 -7.63 22.22 0.77
CA ALA A 49 -6.56 22.13 1.76
C ALA A 49 -5.70 23.40 1.68
N GLU A 50 -5.19 23.86 2.81
CA GLU A 50 -4.46 25.14 2.92
C GLU A 50 -3.02 25.02 2.42
N ASP A 51 -2.26 24.05 2.95
CA ASP A 51 -0.81 23.95 2.75
C ASP A 51 -0.37 22.79 1.83
N SER A 52 -1.31 21.95 1.39
CA SER A 52 -1.03 20.79 0.56
C SER A 52 -2.10 20.58 -0.52
N GLN A 53 -1.78 19.77 -1.53
CA GLN A 53 -2.78 19.31 -2.47
C GLN A 53 -3.31 17.96 -2.02
N VAL A 54 -4.61 17.92 -1.68
CA VAL A 54 -5.31 16.71 -1.28
C VAL A 54 -6.33 16.35 -2.34
N PHE A 55 -6.41 15.06 -2.67
CA PHE A 55 -7.42 14.53 -3.57
C PHE A 55 -8.10 13.33 -2.93
N SER A 56 -9.42 13.24 -3.00
CA SER A 56 -10.15 12.04 -2.61
C SER A 56 -10.19 11.03 -3.76
N ILE A 57 -10.06 9.76 -3.44
CA ILE A 57 -10.27 8.62 -4.33
C ILE A 57 -11.66 8.06 -4.02
N ASN A 58 -12.57 8.13 -4.98
CA ASN A 58 -13.96 7.71 -4.79
C ASN A 58 -14.29 6.49 -5.65
N ALA A 59 -14.85 5.45 -5.05
CA ALA A 59 -15.46 4.33 -5.76
C ALA A 59 -16.98 4.49 -5.71
N GLY A 60 -17.60 4.85 -6.84
CA GLY A 60 -19.00 5.26 -6.87
C GLY A 60 -19.26 6.50 -5.98
N ASN A 61 -20.13 6.35 -4.98
CA ASN A 61 -20.48 7.44 -4.04
C ASN A 61 -19.69 7.40 -2.72
N LYS A 62 -18.70 6.49 -2.60
CA LYS A 62 -17.93 6.29 -1.36
C LYS A 62 -16.49 6.75 -1.56
N CYS A 63 -15.98 7.56 -0.63
CA CYS A 63 -14.55 7.86 -0.56
C CYS A 63 -13.84 6.64 0.02
N VAL A 64 -12.88 6.08 -0.73
CA VAL A 64 -12.12 4.88 -0.35
C VAL A 64 -10.67 5.19 0.03
N GLY A 65 -10.20 6.40 -0.27
CA GLY A 65 -8.82 6.78 -0.05
C GLY A 65 -8.53 8.23 -0.40
N TYR A 66 -7.26 8.61 -0.24
CA TYR A 66 -6.77 9.95 -0.50
C TYR A 66 -5.40 9.92 -1.16
N ILE A 67 -5.11 11.00 -1.89
CA ILE A 67 -3.80 11.31 -2.45
C ILE A 67 -3.35 12.62 -1.84
N TYR A 68 -2.13 12.64 -1.31
CA TYR A 68 -1.49 13.80 -0.72
C TYR A 68 -0.28 14.18 -1.56
N TYR A 69 -0.12 15.47 -1.84
CA TYR A 69 1.04 16.00 -2.56
C TYR A 69 1.47 17.34 -1.98
N GLY A 70 2.78 17.52 -1.79
CA GLY A 70 3.38 18.73 -1.24
C GLY A 70 3.91 18.50 0.18
N ASP A 71 3.79 19.51 1.05
CA ASP A 71 4.21 19.37 2.44
C ASP A 71 3.04 18.89 3.30
N TYR A 72 3.09 17.62 3.69
CA TYR A 72 2.20 17.01 4.67
C TYR A 72 3.01 16.21 5.68
N LYS A 73 2.42 15.98 6.85
CA LYS A 73 2.99 15.08 7.86
C LYS A 73 2.73 13.63 7.44
N PRO A 74 3.75 12.76 7.42
CA PRO A 74 3.53 11.32 7.24
C PRO A 74 2.53 10.78 8.27
N PHE A 75 1.79 9.74 7.89
CA PHE A 75 0.85 9.09 8.80
C PHE A 75 1.63 8.27 9.82
N GLU A 76 1.65 8.72 11.07
CA GLU A 76 2.16 7.97 12.21
C GLU A 76 0.97 7.34 12.96
N GLU A 77 1.03 6.05 13.29
CA GLU A 77 -0.01 5.41 14.12
C GLU A 77 0.19 5.85 15.59
N ASP A 78 -0.77 6.57 16.19
CA ASP A 78 -0.58 7.25 17.48
C ASP A 78 -0.43 6.34 18.73
N ASN A 79 -0.49 5.01 18.61
CA ASN A 79 -0.45 4.08 19.75
C ASN A 79 0.68 3.05 19.64
N TYR A 80 1.75 3.28 20.39
CA TYR A 80 2.89 2.37 20.47
C TYR A 80 2.98 1.71 21.85
N MET A 81 2.96 0.37 21.90
CA MET A 81 3.51 -0.37 23.04
C MET A 81 4.93 -0.79 22.69
N VAL A 82 5.90 -0.25 23.42
CA VAL A 82 7.33 -0.49 23.19
C VAL A 82 7.78 -1.69 24.04
N THR A 83 8.26 -2.74 23.38
CA THR A 83 9.17 -3.71 24.01
C THR A 83 10.41 -3.80 23.14
N VAL A 84 11.57 -3.46 23.71
CA VAL A 84 12.84 -3.36 22.98
C VAL A 84 13.69 -4.59 23.29
N GLU A 85 14.23 -5.24 22.26
CA GLU A 85 15.50 -5.99 22.37
C GLU A 85 16.54 -5.30 21.48
N PRO A 86 17.32 -4.33 22.02
CA PRO A 86 18.25 -3.48 21.25
C PRO A 86 19.39 -4.26 20.57
N GLU A 87 19.66 -5.46 21.05
CA GLU A 87 20.84 -6.26 20.73
C GLU A 87 20.79 -6.86 19.31
N ILE A 88 19.59 -7.07 18.77
CA ILE A 88 19.41 -7.66 17.44
C ILE A 88 19.69 -6.63 16.34
N PHE A 89 19.19 -5.40 16.46
CA PHE A 89 19.38 -4.36 15.45
C PHE A 89 20.85 -3.99 15.25
N GLU A 90 21.56 -3.77 16.37
CA GLU A 90 22.99 -3.43 16.36
C GLU A 90 23.84 -4.53 15.68
N ARG A 91 23.40 -5.79 15.75
CA ARG A 91 24.10 -6.93 15.15
C ARG A 91 24.01 -6.96 13.62
N PHE A 92 22.94 -6.45 13.02
CA PHE A 92 22.66 -6.64 11.60
C PHE A 92 22.77 -5.38 10.74
N LYS A 93 22.76 -4.18 11.32
CA LYS A 93 22.81 -2.91 10.57
C LYS A 93 24.02 -2.74 9.63
N ASN A 94 25.12 -3.45 9.90
CA ASN A 94 26.37 -3.36 9.12
C ASN A 94 26.67 -4.62 8.28
N ASN A 95 25.71 -5.55 8.15
CA ASN A 95 25.93 -6.80 7.43
C ASN A 95 25.87 -6.58 5.91
N LYS A 96 27.03 -6.68 5.23
CA LYS A 96 27.17 -6.47 3.78
C LYS A 96 26.60 -7.61 2.92
N GLU A 97 26.31 -8.78 3.49
CA GLU A 97 25.71 -9.92 2.77
C GLU A 97 24.19 -9.80 2.65
N LEU A 98 23.57 -9.02 3.51
CA LEU A 98 22.17 -8.65 3.46
C LEU A 98 22.00 -7.50 2.46
N LYS A 99 21.51 -7.80 1.25
CA LYS A 99 21.02 -6.78 0.29
C LYS A 99 19.67 -6.22 0.72
N THR A 100 19.59 -5.68 1.94
CA THR A 100 18.38 -5.05 2.48
C THR A 100 18.75 -3.68 3.02
N TYR A 101 17.96 -2.68 2.63
CA TYR A 101 18.18 -1.29 3.02
C TYR A 101 17.43 -1.00 4.32
N PHE A 102 18.18 -0.85 5.41
CA PHE A 102 17.63 -0.38 6.67
C PHE A 102 17.24 1.11 6.54
N SER A 103 16.03 1.47 6.95
CA SER A 103 15.60 2.86 7.10
C SER A 103 16.11 3.40 8.42
N ASP A 104 16.48 4.67 8.51
CA ASP A 104 16.75 5.33 9.80
C ASP A 104 15.52 5.31 10.72
N ASN A 105 14.33 5.06 10.17
CA ASN A 105 13.07 4.78 10.87
C ASN A 105 12.63 3.29 10.84
N SER A 106 13.35 2.40 10.16
CA SER A 106 12.96 0.97 10.04
C SER A 106 12.87 0.28 11.38
N ASP A 107 13.69 0.72 12.31
CA ASP A 107 13.80 0.17 13.65
C ASP A 107 12.57 0.52 14.51
N ARG A 108 11.99 1.71 14.28
CA ARG A 108 10.71 2.14 14.83
C ARG A 108 9.57 1.32 14.22
N ASP A 109 9.52 1.20 12.90
CA ASP A 109 8.47 0.48 12.19
C ASP A 109 8.50 -1.05 12.50
N TYR A 110 9.69 -1.63 12.69
CA TYR A 110 9.89 -3.03 13.09
C TYR A 110 9.47 -3.28 14.54
N ARG A 111 9.88 -2.43 15.49
CA ARG A 111 9.48 -2.51 16.91
C ARG A 111 7.96 -2.32 17.11
N ASN A 112 7.34 -1.51 16.24
CA ASN A 112 5.90 -1.28 16.25
C ASN A 112 5.12 -2.35 15.45
N GLY A 113 5.81 -3.26 14.77
CA GLY A 113 5.24 -4.31 13.93
C GLY A 113 4.33 -5.29 14.65
N ILE A 114 4.39 -5.43 15.98
CA ILE A 114 3.49 -6.30 16.74
C ILE A 114 2.12 -5.64 16.99
N TYR A 115 2.11 -4.32 17.23
CA TYR A 115 0.91 -3.60 17.68
C TYR A 115 0.24 -2.78 16.57
N ASN A 116 0.98 -2.38 15.54
CA ASN A 116 0.44 -1.62 14.43
C ASN A 116 -0.62 -2.41 13.68
N VAL A 117 -1.62 -1.73 13.14
CA VAL A 117 -2.61 -2.38 12.26
C VAL A 117 -2.04 -2.64 10.87
N ASN A 118 -0.92 -2.02 10.52
CA ASN A 118 -0.22 -2.17 9.24
C ASN A 118 1.19 -2.79 9.36
N TYR A 119 1.62 -3.50 8.31
CA TYR A 119 3.01 -3.77 7.96
C TYR A 119 3.56 -2.61 7.12
N TYR A 120 4.83 -2.29 7.36
CA TYR A 120 5.57 -1.30 6.58
C TYR A 120 6.81 -1.96 6.00
N TYR A 121 7.06 -1.73 4.72
CA TYR A 121 8.34 -2.09 4.10
C TYR A 121 8.76 -0.98 3.14
N TYR A 122 10.02 -1.03 2.71
CA TYR A 122 10.58 -0.03 1.80
C TYR A 122 11.00 -0.70 0.51
N ASP A 123 10.71 -0.03 -0.60
CA ASP A 123 11.14 -0.43 -1.93
C ASP A 123 11.54 0.81 -2.76
N THR A 124 12.11 0.58 -3.94
CA THR A 124 12.43 1.62 -4.91
C THR A 124 11.47 1.55 -6.08
N VAL A 125 10.63 2.58 -6.24
CA VAL A 125 9.71 2.72 -7.38
C VAL A 125 10.18 3.90 -8.22
N ASN A 126 10.51 3.64 -9.49
CA ASN A 126 10.99 4.66 -10.43
C ASN A 126 12.20 5.48 -9.91
N ASN A 127 13.16 4.83 -9.26
CA ASN A 127 14.34 5.45 -8.61
C ASN A 127 14.01 6.36 -7.40
N HIS A 128 12.77 6.34 -6.90
CA HIS A 128 12.38 6.98 -5.66
C HIS A 128 12.19 5.95 -4.57
N ARG A 129 12.72 6.23 -3.37
CA ARG A 129 12.44 5.41 -2.19
C ARG A 129 10.98 5.58 -1.80
N ALA A 130 10.28 4.47 -1.63
CA ALA A 130 8.89 4.41 -1.25
C ALA A 130 8.74 3.60 0.04
N GLN A 131 7.95 4.09 0.98
CA GLN A 131 7.41 3.32 2.08
C GLN A 131 6.06 2.74 1.62
N ILE A 132 5.92 1.42 1.70
CA ILE A 132 4.72 0.71 1.30
C ILE A 132 4.03 0.21 2.57
N THR A 133 2.75 0.55 2.69
CA THR A 133 1.89 0.21 3.82
C THR A 133 0.92 -0.87 3.39
N LEU A 134 0.86 -1.97 4.15
CA LEU A 134 -0.07 -3.07 3.93
C LEU A 134 -0.82 -3.39 5.24
N PRO A 135 -2.11 -3.72 5.19
CA PRO A 135 -2.88 -4.06 6.37
C PRO A 135 -2.46 -5.43 6.92
N LYS A 136 -2.40 -5.57 8.24
CA LYS A 136 -2.18 -6.88 8.89
C LYS A 136 -3.46 -7.72 8.97
N LYS A 137 -4.62 -7.07 8.93
CA LYS A 137 -5.95 -7.70 9.00
C LYS A 137 -6.78 -7.19 7.84
N MET A 138 -7.55 -8.07 7.20
CA MET A 138 -8.26 -7.72 5.96
C MET A 138 -9.25 -6.55 6.11
N ASP A 139 -9.78 -6.32 7.31
CA ASP A 139 -10.79 -5.32 7.62
C ASP A 139 -10.23 -4.11 8.41
N LYS A 140 -8.91 -4.06 8.66
CA LYS A 140 -8.29 -3.01 9.48
C LYS A 140 -6.95 -2.55 8.91
N GLY A 141 -6.72 -1.25 8.97
CA GLY A 141 -5.50 -0.62 8.47
C GLY A 141 -5.72 0.01 7.11
N SER A 142 -4.65 0.13 6.34
CA SER A 142 -4.63 0.80 5.06
C SER A 142 -3.64 0.15 4.10
N ILE A 143 -3.92 0.29 2.81
CA ILE A 143 -2.98 0.01 1.74
C ILE A 143 -2.50 1.33 1.20
N GLY A 144 -1.20 1.52 1.06
CA GLY A 144 -0.70 2.76 0.51
C GLY A 144 0.76 2.75 0.15
N VAL A 145 1.16 3.81 -0.52
CA VAL A 145 2.55 4.10 -0.84
C VAL A 145 2.82 5.56 -0.48
N HIS A 146 3.95 5.79 0.18
CA HIS A 146 4.44 7.08 0.60
C HIS A 146 5.84 7.32 0.04
N PHE A 147 6.06 8.49 -0.54
CA PHE A 147 7.33 8.94 -1.08
C PHE A 147 7.77 10.20 -0.33
N ASP A 148 8.95 10.13 0.29
CA ASP A 148 9.56 11.27 0.98
C ASP A 148 10.08 12.35 0.02
N SER A 149 10.26 12.02 -1.26
CA SER A 149 10.69 12.96 -2.30
C SER A 149 10.35 12.42 -3.69
N VAL A 150 9.51 13.14 -4.44
CA VAL A 150 9.09 12.79 -5.82
C VAL A 150 9.59 13.77 -6.89
N ASP A 151 10.21 14.89 -6.49
CA ASP A 151 10.79 15.87 -7.41
C ASP A 151 12.04 16.55 -6.82
N VAL A 152 12.61 17.47 -7.60
CA VAL A 152 13.81 18.25 -7.22
C VAL A 152 13.56 19.22 -6.06
N TYR A 153 12.31 19.56 -5.79
CA TYR A 153 11.89 20.44 -4.70
C TYR A 153 11.63 19.66 -3.41
N LYS A 154 11.85 18.34 -3.42
CA LYS A 154 11.57 17.43 -2.30
C LYS A 154 10.10 17.46 -1.87
N ASN A 155 9.19 17.67 -2.81
CA ASN A 155 7.77 17.45 -2.54
C ASN A 155 7.55 15.99 -2.14
N LYS A 156 6.68 15.75 -1.17
CA LYS A 156 6.27 14.41 -0.75
C LYS A 156 5.02 14.01 -1.52
N MET A 157 4.77 12.70 -1.64
CA MET A 157 3.52 12.19 -2.20
C MET A 157 3.09 10.91 -1.50
N ALA A 158 1.80 10.80 -1.17
CA ALA A 158 1.23 9.56 -0.66
C ALA A 158 -0.06 9.24 -1.40
N ILE A 159 -0.27 7.95 -1.69
CA ILE A 159 -1.55 7.40 -2.16
C ILE A 159 -1.97 6.37 -1.13
N ILE A 160 -3.12 6.56 -0.52
CA ILE A 160 -3.58 5.73 0.59
C ILE A 160 -5.03 5.36 0.38
N VAL A 161 -5.33 4.09 0.60
CA VAL A 161 -6.66 3.49 0.60
C VAL A 161 -6.91 2.93 1.99
N ASN A 162 -7.98 3.41 2.63
CA ASN A 162 -8.32 3.03 4.02
C ASN A 162 -9.56 2.14 4.10
N ASP A 163 -10.35 2.06 3.04
CA ASP A 163 -11.59 1.29 3.03
C ASP A 163 -11.40 -0.08 2.36
N LEU A 164 -10.93 -1.03 3.17
CA LEU A 164 -10.65 -2.41 2.79
C LEU A 164 -11.83 -3.37 2.99
N SER A 165 -13.05 -2.83 3.09
CA SER A 165 -14.27 -3.62 3.27
C SER A 165 -14.42 -4.72 2.20
N GLU A 166 -15.08 -5.83 2.55
CA GLU A 166 -15.34 -6.96 1.62
C GLU A 166 -16.02 -6.50 0.32
N GLU A 167 -16.85 -5.45 0.40
CA GLU A 167 -17.51 -4.84 -0.75
C GLU A 167 -16.51 -4.24 -1.75
N ASN A 168 -15.40 -3.70 -1.25
CA ASN A 168 -14.36 -3.07 -2.07
C ASN A 168 -13.22 -4.02 -2.45
N LYS A 169 -13.13 -5.23 -1.90
CA LYS A 169 -12.10 -6.21 -2.30
C LYS A 169 -12.14 -6.60 -3.77
N LYS A 170 -13.27 -6.35 -4.46
CA LYS A 170 -13.40 -6.58 -5.91
C LYS A 170 -12.89 -5.41 -6.76
N LEU A 171 -12.45 -4.32 -6.11
CA LEU A 171 -11.98 -3.08 -6.72
C LEU A 171 -10.47 -2.85 -6.52
N PHE A 172 -9.78 -3.73 -5.76
CA PHE A 172 -8.34 -3.72 -5.50
C PHE A 172 -7.74 -5.06 -5.93
#